data_AF-A0A396A349-F1
#
_entry.id   AF-A0A396A349-F1
#
_cell.length_a   1.000
_cell.length_b   1.000
_cell.length_c   1.000
_cell.angle_alpha   90.00
_cell.angle_beta   90.00
_cell.angle_gamma   90.00
#
_symmetry.space_group_name_H-M   'P 1'
#
loop_
_entity.id
_entity.type
_entity.pdbx_description
1 polymer ?
#
loop_
_entity_poly.entity_id
_entity_poly.type
_entity_poly.pdbx_seq_one_letter_code
_entity_poly.pdbx_strand_id
1 'polypeptide(L)'
;CCNEDENQGLKKSFYGCSNYPECKFTLAEHFRKKKLTKTNVKELLEGKETLVKGIKNKEKKPYNAVVKIGEKGYIDFISFSK
;
A
#
# COMPACT_ATOMS: atom_id res chain seq x y z
N CYS A 1 -13.91 9.71 -2.71
CA CYS A 1 -12.50 9.46 -2.28
C CYS A 1 -11.86 8.45 -3.22
N CYS A 2 -10.65 8.79 -3.66
CA CYS A 2 -9.73 8.02 -4.49
C CYS A 2 -10.10 8.00 -5.99
N ASN A 3 -9.43 8.88 -6.74
CA ASN A 3 -9.51 8.93 -8.20
C ASN A 3 -8.81 7.68 -8.76
N GLU A 4 -9.55 6.92 -9.55
CA GLU A 4 -9.04 5.77 -10.29
C GLU A 4 -8.49 6.30 -11.62
N ASP A 5 -7.34 6.96 -11.59
CA ASP A 5 -6.73 7.55 -12.80
C ASP A 5 -6.11 6.42 -13.64
N GLU A 6 -6.83 6.01 -14.67
CA GLU A 6 -6.42 4.99 -15.64
C GLU A 6 -5.36 5.56 -16.58
N ASN A 7 -4.08 5.29 -16.32
CA ASN A 7 -3.00 5.57 -17.27
C ASN A 7 -2.44 4.27 -17.87
N GLN A 8 -2.60 4.15 -19.18
CA GLN A 8 -2.37 2.99 -20.00
C GLN A 8 -0.87 2.72 -20.16
N GLY A 9 -0.35 1.73 -19.42
CA GLY A 9 1.03 1.24 -19.57
C GLY A 9 1.45 0.16 -18.57
N LEU A 10 0.96 0.19 -17.34
CA LEU A 10 1.05 -0.87 -16.32
C LEU A 10 0.01 -0.52 -15.23
N LYS A 11 -1.25 -0.94 -15.38
CA LYS A 11 -2.37 -0.56 -14.50
C LYS A 11 -2.04 -0.85 -13.02
N LYS A 12 -1.61 0.17 -12.27
CA LYS A 12 -1.49 0.12 -10.82
C LYS A 12 -2.36 1.24 -10.25
N SER A 13 -3.53 0.87 -9.74
CA SER A 13 -4.37 1.78 -8.97
C SER A 13 -3.61 2.27 -7.74
N PHE A 14 -3.73 3.55 -7.43
CA PHE A 14 -3.17 4.17 -6.23
C PHE A 14 -4.26 5.01 -5.54
N TYR A 15 -4.20 5.06 -4.22
CA TYR A 15 -5.11 5.81 -3.37
C TYR A 15 -4.43 7.13 -3.01
N GLY A 16 -4.93 8.23 -3.57
CA GLY A 16 -4.43 9.58 -3.30
C GLY A 16 -5.42 10.42 -2.50
N CYS A 17 -4.90 11.44 -1.82
CA CYS A 17 -5.72 12.50 -1.25
C CYS A 17 -6.44 13.29 -2.35
N SER A 18 -7.67 13.72 -2.07
CA SER A 18 -8.41 14.61 -2.99
C SER A 18 -7.97 16.08 -2.90
N ASN A 19 -7.33 16.48 -1.79
CA ASN A 19 -6.97 17.89 -1.54
C ASN A 19 -5.54 18.25 -1.99
N TYR A 20 -5.22 18.00 -3.26
CA TYR A 20 -3.92 18.37 -3.84
C TYR A 20 -3.90 19.88 -4.17
N PRO A 21 -2.82 20.65 -3.90
CA PRO A 21 -1.47 20.22 -3.49
C PRO A 21 -1.24 20.13 -1.97
N GLU A 22 -2.24 20.45 -1.15
CA GLU A 22 -2.12 20.45 0.32
C GLU A 22 -1.82 19.04 0.87
N CYS A 23 -2.38 18.00 0.25
CA CYS A 23 -2.08 16.61 0.57
C CYS A 23 -1.48 15.89 -0.64
N LYS A 24 -0.17 15.61 -0.56
CA LYS A 24 0.60 14.85 -1.57
C LYS A 24 0.70 13.35 -1.26
N PHE A 25 -0.13 12.88 -0.36
CA PHE A 25 -0.18 11.48 0.02
C PHE A 25 -0.63 10.62 -1.17
N THR A 26 0.16 9.57 -1.46
CA THR A 26 -0.16 8.58 -2.48
C THR A 26 0.21 7.18 -1.97
N LEU A 27 -0.79 6.30 -1.89
CA LEU A 27 -0.62 4.91 -1.48
C LEU A 27 -0.78 3.99 -2.69
N ALA A 28 0.25 3.22 -3.01
CA ALA A 28 0.14 2.21 -4.05
C ALA A 28 -0.73 1.02 -3.60
N GLU A 29 -1.67 0.58 -4.43
CA GLU A 29 -2.45 -0.64 -4.15
C GLU A 29 -1.57 -1.90 -4.17
N HIS A 30 -0.41 -1.83 -4.82
CA HIS A 30 0.52 -2.94 -5.00
C HIS A 30 1.79 -2.76 -4.16
N PHE A 31 1.96 -3.60 -3.15
CA PHE A 31 3.18 -3.69 -2.36
C PHE A 31 3.98 -4.93 -2.74
N ARG A 32 5.25 -4.79 -3.15
CA ARG A 32 6.14 -5.92 -3.53
C ARG A 32 5.49 -6.93 -4.49
N LYS A 33 4.82 -6.44 -5.55
CA LYS A 33 4.07 -7.24 -6.55
C LYS A 33 2.87 -8.01 -5.98
N LYS A 34 2.42 -7.68 -4.77
CA LYS A 34 1.21 -8.19 -4.13
C LYS A 34 0.17 -7.08 -4.04
N LYS A 35 -1.05 -7.35 -4.50
CA LYS A 35 -2.19 -6.46 -4.32
C LYS A 35 -2.64 -6.47 -2.85
N LEU A 36 -2.76 -5.30 -2.24
CA LEU A 36 -3.32 -5.13 -0.91
C LEU A 36 -4.83 -5.35 -0.95
N THR A 37 -5.39 -5.88 0.15
CA THR A 37 -6.84 -6.02 0.30
C THR A 37 -7.47 -4.67 0.66
N LYS A 38 -8.76 -4.52 0.40
CA LYS A 38 -9.52 -3.31 0.78
C LYS A 38 -9.38 -3.00 2.28
N THR A 39 -9.36 -4.03 3.13
CA THR A 39 -9.16 -3.90 4.58
C THR A 39 -7.79 -3.30 4.90
N ASN A 40 -6.71 -3.86 4.34
CA ASN A 40 -5.36 -3.38 4.58
C ASN A 40 -5.18 -1.94 4.09
N VAL A 41 -5.73 -1.62 2.90
CA VAL A 41 -5.74 -0.26 2.38
C VAL A 41 -6.46 0.69 3.33
N LYS A 42 -7.63 0.30 3.84
CA LYS A 42 -8.39 1.12 4.79
C LYS A 42 -7.62 1.39 6.08
N GLU A 43 -7.04 0.35 6.69
CA GLU A 43 -6.23 0.50 7.90
C GLU A 43 -5.02 1.41 7.67
N LEU A 44 -4.34 1.24 6.53
CA LEU A 44 -3.22 2.07 6.13
C LEU A 44 -3.63 3.54 5.96
N LEU A 45 -4.78 3.81 5.31
CA LEU A 45 -5.32 5.16 5.16
C LEU A 45 -5.76 5.79 6.50
N GLU A 46 -6.17 4.97 7.46
CA GLU A 46 -6.43 5.41 8.85
C GLU A 46 -5.14 5.67 9.65
N GLY A 47 -3.96 5.43 9.07
CA GLY A 47 -2.67 5.57 9.76
C GLY A 47 -2.34 4.41 10.69
N LYS A 48 -3.05 3.28 10.57
CA LYS A 48 -2.83 2.06 11.35
C LYS A 48 -1.84 1.13 10.65
N GLU A 49 -1.21 0.27 11.44
CA GLU A 49 -0.44 -0.86 10.92
C GLU A 49 -1.36 -2.01 10.52
N THR A 50 -1.04 -2.70 9.43
CA THR A 50 -1.83 -3.82 8.92
C THR A 50 -0.94 -5.01 8.55
N LEU A 51 -1.49 -6.21 8.68
CA LEU A 51 -0.81 -7.46 8.33
C LEU A 51 -1.05 -7.80 6.86
N VAL A 52 0.02 -7.79 6.07
CA VAL A 52 0.00 -8.23 4.68
C VAL A 52 0.53 -9.65 4.60
N LYS A 53 -0.33 -10.59 4.20
CA LYS A 53 0.02 -12.00 4.05
C LYS A 53 0.41 -12.34 2.61
N GLY A 54 1.36 -13.26 2.47
CA GLY A 54 1.77 -13.80 1.17
C GLY A 54 2.53 -12.80 0.29
N ILE A 55 3.37 -11.96 0.90
CA ILE A 55 4.31 -11.11 0.20
C ILE A 55 5.47 -11.97 -0.30
N LYS A 56 5.87 -11.83 -1.56
CA LYS A 56 7.00 -12.61 -2.10
C LYS A 56 8.31 -11.85 -1.87
N ASN A 57 9.30 -12.52 -1.27
CA ASN A 57 10.65 -11.96 -1.16
C ASN A 57 11.43 -12.13 -2.49
N LYS A 58 12.69 -11.72 -2.51
CA LYS A 58 13.58 -11.88 -3.67
C LYS A 58 13.74 -13.35 -4.09
N GLU A 59 13.67 -14.29 -3.15
CA GLU A 59 13.69 -15.74 -3.36
C GLU A 59 12.32 -16.34 -3.74
N LYS A 60 11.30 -15.53 -4.02
CA LYS A 60 9.90 -15.96 -4.29
C LYS A 60 9.20 -16.68 -3.14
N LYS A 61 9.79 -16.75 -1.94
CA LYS A 61 9.16 -17.33 -0.75
C LYS A 61 8.09 -16.36 -0.21
N PRO A 62 6.85 -16.84 0.00
CA PRO A 62 5.81 -16.02 0.62
C PRO A 62 6.11 -15.84 2.10
N TYR A 63 5.96 -14.62 2.60
CA TYR A 63 6.05 -14.30 4.01
C TYR A 63 4.97 -13.28 4.39
N ASN A 64 4.69 -13.21 5.69
CA ASN A 64 3.75 -12.25 6.25
C ASN A 64 4.54 -11.08 6.85
N ALA A 65 4.05 -9.86 6.66
CA ALA A 65 4.68 -8.69 7.25
C ALA A 65 3.66 -7.69 7.73
N VAL A 66 3.98 -7.06 8.86
CA VAL A 66 3.28 -5.88 9.35
C VAL A 66 3.89 -4.67 8.64
N VAL A 67 3.02 -3.87 8.04
CA VAL A 67 3.40 -2.65 7.34
C VAL A 67 2.54 -1.50 7.81
N LYS A 68 3.08 -0.29 7.73
CA LYS A 68 2.36 0.95 8.03
C LYS A 68 2.54 1.97 6.91
N ILE A 69 1.76 3.04 6.98
CA ILE A 69 1.99 4.22 6.16
C ILE A 69 3.05 5.11 6.81
N GLY A 70 4.07 5.47 6.04
CA GLY A 70 5.03 6.50 6.38
C GLY A 70 4.53 7.91 6.03
N GLU A 71 5.23 8.93 6.52
CA GLU A 71 4.81 10.34 6.45
C GLU A 71 4.61 10.89 5.03
N LYS A 72 5.20 10.23 4.01
CA LYS A 72 5.09 10.63 2.60
C LYS A 72 4.11 9.77 1.79
N GLY A 73 3.36 8.87 2.45
CA GLY A 73 2.43 7.93 1.79
C GLY A 73 3.05 6.63 1.30
N TYR A 74 4.34 6.42 1.53
CA TYR A 74 4.99 5.14 1.25
C TYR A 74 4.63 4.10 2.30
N ILE A 75 4.61 2.83 1.88
CA ILE A 75 4.40 1.71 2.78
C ILE A 75 5.74 1.37 3.44
N ASP A 76 5.84 1.62 4.74
CA ASP A 76 6.98 1.26 5.57
C ASP A 76 6.80 -0.15 6.13
N PHE A 77 7.87 -0.94 6.00
CA PHE A 77 7.93 -2.27 6.61
C PHE A 77 8.26 -2.11 8.10
N ILE A 78 7.44 -2.71 8.97
CA ILE A 78 7.64 -2.68 10.42
C ILE A 78 8.34 -3.94 10.88
N SER A 79 7.72 -5.10 10.64
CA SER A 79 8.23 -6.36 11.14
C SER A 79 7.71 -7.54 10.33
N PHE A 80 8.42 -8.67 10.42
CA PHE A 80 7.92 -9.93 9.93
C PHE A 80 6.89 -10.47 10.92
N SER A 81 5.73 -10.87 10.41
CA SER A 81 4.76 -11.64 11.20
C SER A 81 5.08 -13.12 11.04
N LYS A 82 5.12 -13.84 12.16
CA LYS A 82 5.09 -15.31 12.15
C LYS A 82 3.76 -15.82 11.59
#